data_AF-A0EGP4-F1
#
_entry.id   AF-A0EGP4-F1
#
_cell.length_a   1.000
_cell.length_b   1.000
_cell.length_c   1.000
_cell.angle_alpha   90.00
_cell.angle_beta   90.00
_cell.angle_gamma   90.00
#
_symmetry.space_group_name_H-M   'P 1'
#
loop_
_entity.id
_entity.type
_entity.pdbx_description
1 polymer ?
#
loop_
_entity_poly.entity_id
_entity_poly.type
_entity_poly.pdbx_seq_one_letter_code
_entity_poly.pdbx_strand_id
1 'polypeptide(L)'
;MSSEYPIITWKELIKHFKRSSLWVVVEGMVYDVTTYLDKHPGGEEILRKCGAKDATEQFLEYNHSNYARSILASRIVGQLTDEPPPHNYAQLLKQRKQRVKNPYQAVTWEELALHNTSDDAWIVIDDDVYDVTDFLAQHPGGMKLLLDKAGDDASTHFHRINHSQQAHQIMSELQVGVIIGIKPKKKQKQAPTNYVLIMFIIVVLFIFIYLFLF
;
A
#
# COMPACT_ATOMS: atom_id res chain seq x y z
N MET A 1 -24.39 -11.32 -32.29
CA MET A 1 -23.07 -11.97 -32.31
C MET A 1 -22.60 -11.99 -30.87
N SER A 2 -22.38 -13.16 -30.25
CA SER A 2 -21.83 -13.22 -28.89
C SER A 2 -20.39 -12.73 -28.94
N SER A 3 -20.02 -11.77 -28.10
CA SER A 3 -18.62 -11.33 -27.98
C SER A 3 -17.74 -12.51 -27.55
N GLU A 4 -16.52 -12.56 -28.07
CA GLU A 4 -15.50 -13.55 -27.68
C GLU A 4 -15.06 -13.40 -26.22
N TYR A 5 -15.30 -12.22 -25.65
CA TYR A 5 -14.89 -11.84 -24.31
C TYR A 5 -16.10 -11.64 -23.38
N PRO A 6 -15.94 -11.93 -22.06
CA PRO A 6 -16.99 -11.68 -21.08
C PRO A 6 -17.35 -10.19 -21.02
N ILE A 7 -18.63 -9.89 -20.83
CA ILE A 7 -19.13 -8.52 -20.70
C ILE A 7 -18.88 -8.00 -19.28
N ILE A 8 -18.22 -6.85 -19.18
CA ILE A 8 -17.93 -6.15 -17.93
C ILE A 8 -18.86 -4.95 -17.81
N THR A 9 -19.56 -4.84 -16.68
CA THR A 9 -20.43 -3.70 -16.41
C THR A 9 -19.67 -2.54 -15.77
N TRP A 10 -20.18 -1.32 -15.90
CA TRP A 10 -19.66 -0.17 -15.16
C TRP A 10 -19.62 -0.39 -13.64
N LYS A 11 -20.60 -1.12 -13.10
CA LYS A 11 -20.66 -1.46 -11.66
C LYS A 11 -19.55 -2.43 -11.25
N GLU A 12 -19.13 -3.31 -12.15
CA GLU A 12 -17.97 -4.17 -11.91
C GLU A 12 -16.68 -3.38 -12.03
N LEU A 13 -16.51 -2.63 -13.12
CA LEU A 13 -15.33 -1.82 -13.40
C LEU A 13 -14.95 -0.92 -12.21
N ILE A 14 -15.91 -0.24 -11.57
CA ILE A 14 -15.65 0.68 -10.45
C ILE A 14 -14.99 0.05 -9.23
N LYS A 15 -15.00 -1.28 -9.11
CA LYS A 15 -14.32 -2.00 -8.02
C LYS A 15 -12.80 -2.04 -8.21
N HIS A 16 -12.32 -1.91 -9.45
CA HIS A 16 -10.92 -2.12 -9.84
C HIS A 16 -10.20 -0.78 -10.10
N PHE A 17 -9.91 -0.04 -9.03
CA PHE A 17 -9.28 1.29 -9.10
C PHE A 17 -8.08 1.48 -8.16
N LYS A 18 -7.71 0.45 -7.41
CA LYS A 18 -6.65 0.50 -6.39
C LYS A 18 -5.35 -0.03 -6.99
N ARG A 19 -4.21 0.28 -6.36
CA ARG A 19 -2.90 -0.25 -6.82
C ARG A 19 -2.90 -1.79 -6.89
N SER A 20 -3.55 -2.43 -5.93
CA SER A 20 -3.70 -3.90 -5.84
C SER A 20 -4.76 -4.49 -6.77
N SER A 21 -5.59 -3.66 -7.41
CA SER A 21 -6.56 -4.10 -8.40
C SER A 21 -6.99 -2.91 -9.25
N LEU A 22 -6.35 -2.74 -10.42
CA LEU A 22 -6.51 -1.57 -11.28
C LEU A 22 -6.89 -1.99 -12.69
N TRP A 23 -8.12 -1.69 -13.08
CA TRP A 23 -8.60 -1.89 -14.45
C TRP A 23 -8.75 -0.56 -15.17
N VAL A 24 -8.54 -0.57 -16.48
CA VAL A 24 -8.77 0.59 -17.36
C VAL A 24 -9.55 0.14 -18.57
N VAL A 25 -10.34 1.05 -19.14
CA VAL A 25 -10.99 0.82 -20.42
C VAL A 25 -10.21 1.54 -21.50
N VAL A 26 -9.91 0.83 -22.59
CA VAL A 26 -9.33 1.41 -23.81
C VAL A 26 -10.10 0.83 -24.99
N GLU A 27 -10.66 1.69 -25.83
CA GLU A 27 -11.41 1.34 -27.04
C GLU A 27 -12.54 0.30 -26.77
N GLY A 28 -13.24 0.47 -25.65
CA GLY A 28 -14.36 -0.42 -25.25
C GLY A 28 -13.94 -1.77 -24.66
N MET A 29 -12.64 -2.04 -24.53
CA MET A 29 -12.11 -3.24 -23.88
C MET A 29 -11.59 -2.92 -22.48
N VAL A 30 -11.84 -3.82 -21.53
CA VAL A 30 -11.39 -3.70 -20.14
C VAL A 30 -10.09 -4.47 -19.96
N TYR A 31 -9.09 -3.83 -19.35
CA TYR A 31 -7.76 -4.39 -19.16
C TYR A 31 -7.34 -4.34 -17.70
N ASP A 32 -6.76 -5.44 -17.21
CA ASP A 32 -6.13 -5.48 -15.88
C ASP A 32 -4.67 -5.06 -15.97
N VAL A 33 -4.38 -3.85 -15.47
CA VAL A 33 -3.03 -3.29 -15.49
C VAL A 33 -2.34 -3.36 -14.12
N THR A 34 -2.93 -4.06 -13.14
CA THR A 34 -2.43 -4.16 -11.76
C THR A 34 -0.95 -4.54 -11.71
N THR A 35 -0.55 -5.59 -12.43
CA THR A 35 0.84 -6.11 -12.44
C THR A 35 1.77 -5.34 -13.39
N TYR A 36 1.25 -4.31 -14.07
CA TYR A 36 1.98 -3.50 -15.03
C TYR A 36 2.26 -2.08 -14.53
N LEU A 37 1.65 -1.66 -13.42
CA LEU A 37 1.84 -0.35 -12.81
C LEU A 37 3.34 0.04 -12.72
N ASP A 38 4.15 -0.83 -12.13
CA ASP A 38 5.59 -0.58 -11.90
C ASP A 38 6.45 -0.65 -13.18
N LYS A 39 5.89 -1.20 -14.26
CA LYS A 39 6.58 -1.39 -15.54
C LYS A 39 6.20 -0.33 -16.57
N HIS A 40 5.23 0.52 -16.24
CA HIS A 40 4.74 1.54 -17.16
C HIS A 40 5.79 2.65 -17.35
N PRO A 41 6.29 2.89 -18.57
CA PRO A 41 7.33 3.89 -18.81
C PRO A 41 6.93 5.33 -18.44
N GLY A 42 5.64 5.64 -18.44
CA GLY A 42 5.11 6.94 -18.00
C GLY A 42 4.92 7.06 -16.48
N GLY A 43 5.30 6.03 -15.71
CA GLY A 43 5.08 5.95 -14.26
C GLY A 43 3.69 5.43 -13.87
N GLU A 44 3.59 4.87 -12.66
CA GLU A 44 2.34 4.27 -12.16
C GLU A 44 1.24 5.30 -11.90
N GLU A 45 1.60 6.55 -11.58
CA GLU A 45 0.66 7.60 -11.21
C GLU A 45 -0.37 7.89 -12.32
N ILE A 46 0.06 7.84 -13.58
CA ILE A 46 -0.79 8.11 -14.74
C ILE A 46 -1.84 7.00 -14.89
N LEU A 47 -1.43 5.74 -14.75
CA LEU A 47 -2.36 4.60 -14.78
C LEU A 47 -3.33 4.65 -13.59
N ARG A 48 -2.83 4.99 -12.39
CA ARG A 48 -3.68 5.15 -11.20
C ARG A 48 -4.78 6.22 -11.39
N LYS A 49 -4.49 7.31 -12.10
CA LYS A 49 -5.50 8.34 -12.42
C LYS A 49 -6.60 7.83 -13.37
N CYS A 50 -6.29 6.81 -14.16
CA CYS A 50 -7.19 6.18 -15.14
C CYS A 50 -7.97 4.98 -14.57
N GLY A 51 -7.65 4.53 -13.35
CA GLY A 51 -8.28 3.36 -12.74
C GLY A 51 -9.82 3.45 -12.67
N ALA A 52 -10.46 2.39 -13.16
CA ALA A 52 -11.90 2.23 -13.35
C ALA A 52 -12.57 3.32 -14.20
N LYS A 53 -11.86 3.82 -15.22
CA LYS A 53 -12.39 4.79 -16.17
C LYS A 53 -12.09 4.36 -17.60
N ASP A 54 -12.78 5.01 -18.52
CA ASP A 54 -12.37 5.08 -19.91
C ASP A 54 -11.15 5.98 -20.03
N ALA A 55 -10.05 5.36 -20.46
CA ALA A 55 -8.73 5.94 -20.66
C ALA A 55 -8.37 6.02 -22.15
N THR A 56 -9.33 5.80 -23.05
CA THR A 56 -9.10 5.72 -24.51
C THR A 56 -8.46 6.99 -25.03
N GLU A 57 -9.00 8.15 -24.65
CA GLU A 57 -8.49 9.46 -25.08
C GLU A 57 -7.03 9.62 -24.63
N GLN A 58 -6.75 9.39 -23.35
CA GLN A 58 -5.40 9.48 -22.79
C GLN A 58 -4.46 8.48 -23.49
N PHE A 59 -4.92 7.27 -23.77
CA PHE A 59 -4.11 6.26 -24.43
C PHE A 59 -3.75 6.66 -25.88
N LEU A 60 -4.68 7.25 -26.61
CA LEU A 60 -4.47 7.69 -28.00
C LEU A 60 -3.65 8.98 -28.09
N GLU A 61 -3.85 9.94 -27.19
CA GLU A 61 -3.15 11.23 -27.17
C GLU A 61 -1.63 11.07 -27.05
N TYR A 62 -1.18 10.14 -26.21
CA TYR A 62 0.24 9.84 -26.04
C TYR A 62 0.82 8.93 -27.14
N ASN A 63 0.04 8.60 -28.17
CA ASN A 63 0.42 7.79 -29.33
C ASN A 63 1.23 6.54 -28.95
N HIS A 64 0.69 5.75 -28.01
CA HIS A 64 1.35 4.54 -27.53
C HIS A 64 1.76 3.62 -28.69
N SER A 65 2.97 3.08 -28.60
CA SER A 65 3.55 2.24 -29.65
C SER A 65 2.78 0.92 -29.82
N ASN A 66 3.00 0.24 -30.96
CA ASN A 66 2.43 -1.10 -31.16
C ASN A 66 2.88 -2.12 -30.11
N TYR A 67 4.05 -1.90 -29.50
CA TYR A 67 4.52 -2.68 -28.36
C TYR A 67 3.67 -2.43 -27.10
N ALA A 68 3.30 -1.19 -26.82
CA ALA A 68 2.37 -0.89 -25.72
C ALA A 68 0.97 -1.49 -25.97
N ARG A 69 0.51 -1.50 -27.23
CA ARG A 69 -0.73 -2.19 -27.61
C ARG A 69 -0.67 -3.71 -27.41
N SER A 70 0.47 -4.36 -27.69
CA SER A 70 0.62 -5.80 -27.45
C SER A 70 0.65 -6.15 -25.96
N ILE A 71 1.25 -5.29 -25.14
CA ILE A 71 1.20 -5.40 -23.67
C ILE A 71 -0.24 -5.31 -23.17
N LEU A 72 -1.03 -4.36 -23.68
CA LEU A 72 -2.46 -4.24 -23.36
C LEU A 72 -3.24 -5.48 -23.80
N ALA A 73 -3.03 -5.97 -25.03
CA ALA A 73 -3.72 -7.16 -25.53
C ALA A 73 -3.55 -8.39 -24.62
N SER A 74 -2.38 -8.56 -24.00
CA SER A 74 -2.13 -9.66 -23.04
C SER A 74 -2.84 -9.52 -21.68
N ARG A 75 -3.58 -8.42 -21.47
CA ARG A 75 -4.23 -8.04 -20.19
C ARG A 75 -5.74 -7.90 -20.29
N ILE A 76 -6.35 -8.36 -21.39
CA ILE A 76 -7.80 -8.25 -21.59
C ILE A 76 -8.51 -9.04 -20.49
N VAL A 77 -9.43 -8.35 -19.82
CA VAL A 77 -10.39 -8.95 -18.89
C VAL A 77 -11.68 -9.27 -19.61
N GLY A 78 -12.17 -8.33 -20.43
CA GLY A 78 -13.47 -8.42 -21.05
C GLY A 78 -13.80 -7.24 -21.95
N GLN A 79 -14.98 -7.26 -22.54
CA GLN A 79 -15.55 -6.13 -23.27
C GLN A 79 -16.44 -5.31 -22.34
N LEU A 80 -16.33 -3.99 -22.34
CA LEU A 80 -17.23 -3.14 -21.58
C LEU A 80 -18.64 -3.22 -22.20
N THR A 81 -19.66 -3.23 -21.36
CA THR A 81 -21.05 -3.17 -21.82
C THR A 81 -21.32 -1.93 -22.66
N ASP A 82 -22.15 -2.08 -23.71
CA ASP A 82 -22.66 -0.97 -24.51
C ASP A 82 -23.68 -0.11 -23.73
N GLU A 83 -24.14 -0.59 -22.57
CA GLU A 83 -25.00 0.18 -21.68
C GLU A 83 -24.24 1.38 -21.11
N PRO A 84 -24.86 2.58 -21.07
CA PRO A 84 -24.23 3.74 -20.45
C PRO A 84 -24.03 3.51 -18.94
N PRO A 85 -23.09 4.23 -18.30
CA PRO A 85 -22.95 4.17 -16.85
C PRO A 85 -24.29 4.45 -16.16
N PRO A 86 -24.60 3.77 -15.04
CA PRO A 86 -25.86 3.97 -14.34
C PRO A 86 -26.05 5.44 -13.94
N HIS A 87 -27.29 5.93 -13.86
CA HIS A 87 -27.57 7.35 -13.63
C HIS A 87 -26.93 7.92 -12.35
N ASN A 88 -26.74 7.08 -11.33
CA ASN A 88 -26.06 7.44 -10.08
C ASN A 88 -24.53 7.23 -10.12
N TYR A 89 -23.92 6.99 -11.30
CA TYR A 89 -22.49 6.68 -11.42
C TYR A 89 -21.60 7.77 -10.81
N ALA A 90 -21.92 9.05 -11.03
CA ALA A 90 -21.20 10.16 -10.40
C ALA A 90 -21.31 10.13 -8.86
N GLN A 91 -22.45 9.71 -8.31
CA GLN A 91 -22.63 9.51 -6.87
C GLN A 91 -21.87 8.27 -6.38
N LEU A 92 -21.86 7.17 -7.14
CA LEU A 92 -21.07 5.97 -6.82
C LEU A 92 -19.58 6.29 -6.80
N LEU A 93 -19.07 7.10 -7.75
CA LEU A 93 -17.69 7.58 -7.75
C LEU A 93 -17.38 8.49 -6.56
N LYS A 94 -18.33 9.35 -6.14
CA LYS A 94 -18.19 10.21 -4.94
C LYS A 94 -18.24 9.43 -3.63
N GLN A 95 -19.20 8.51 -3.49
CA GLN A 95 -19.33 7.61 -2.34
C GLN A 95 -18.13 6.67 -2.24
N ARG A 96 -17.58 6.21 -3.37
CA ARG A 96 -16.31 5.50 -3.44
C ARG A 96 -15.16 6.32 -2.85
N LYS A 97 -15.05 7.60 -3.21
CA LYS A 97 -14.04 8.52 -2.63
C LYS A 97 -14.22 8.77 -1.13
N GLN A 98 -15.43 8.61 -0.59
CA GLN A 98 -15.75 8.81 0.83
C GLN A 98 -15.65 7.54 1.67
N ARG A 99 -15.90 6.35 1.10
CA ARG A 99 -15.78 5.05 1.78
C ARG A 99 -14.34 4.60 1.96
N VAL A 100 -13.44 5.08 1.11
CA VAL A 100 -12.02 4.97 1.38
C VAL A 100 -11.67 6.13 2.32
N LYS A 101 -11.39 5.84 3.60
CA LYS A 101 -10.66 6.78 4.45
C LYS A 101 -9.40 7.13 3.66
N ASN A 102 -9.37 8.37 3.20
CA ASN A 102 -8.61 8.91 2.08
C ASN A 102 -7.36 8.08 1.67
N PRO A 103 -7.35 7.37 0.53
CA PRO A 103 -6.20 6.60 0.05
C PRO A 103 -5.06 7.49 -0.47
N TYR A 104 -5.20 8.80 -0.30
CA TYR A 104 -4.19 9.83 -0.52
C TYR A 104 -3.98 10.67 0.74
N GLN A 105 -4.41 10.18 1.91
CA GLN A 105 -3.96 10.76 3.17
C GLN A 105 -2.49 10.44 3.27
N ALA A 106 -1.70 11.49 3.07
CA ALA A 106 -0.27 11.44 3.25
C ALA A 106 0.00 11.25 4.75
N VAL A 107 0.40 10.05 5.13
CA VAL A 107 0.77 9.70 6.49
C VAL A 107 2.28 9.88 6.59
N THR A 108 2.75 10.57 7.62
CA THR A 108 4.20 10.69 7.87
C THR A 108 4.71 9.47 8.64
N TRP A 109 6.02 9.20 8.59
CA TRP A 109 6.62 8.16 9.43
C TRP A 109 6.44 8.45 10.92
N GLU A 110 6.42 9.73 11.31
CA GLU A 110 6.14 10.18 12.67
C GLU A 110 4.71 9.86 13.10
N GLU A 111 3.73 10.13 12.22
CA GLU A 111 2.32 9.79 12.47
C GLU A 111 2.12 8.29 12.53
N LEU A 112 2.61 7.54 11.55
CA LEU A 112 2.52 6.08 11.52
C LEU A 112 3.03 5.48 12.84
N ALA A 113 4.17 5.96 13.35
CA ALA A 113 4.79 5.45 14.57
C ALA A 113 3.93 5.62 15.84
N LEU A 114 2.89 6.48 15.81
CA LEU A 114 1.92 6.63 16.90
C LEU A 114 0.92 5.46 16.95
N HIS A 115 0.62 4.84 15.81
CA HIS A 115 -0.34 3.75 15.66
C HIS A 115 0.33 2.38 15.87
N ASN A 116 0.79 2.14 17.10
CA ASN A 116 1.66 0.99 17.45
C ASN A 116 1.12 0.08 18.57
N THR A 117 -0.18 0.16 18.88
CA THR A 117 -0.82 -0.55 20.00
C THR A 117 -1.90 -1.51 19.53
N SER A 118 -2.38 -2.41 20.38
CA SER A 118 -3.40 -3.41 19.99
C SER A 118 -4.78 -2.81 19.70
N ASP A 119 -5.07 -1.63 20.22
CA ASP A 119 -6.28 -0.87 20.01
C ASP A 119 -6.11 0.27 18.99
N ASP A 120 -4.90 0.44 18.44
CA ASP A 120 -4.58 1.37 17.38
C ASP A 120 -3.28 0.93 16.67
N ALA A 121 -3.42 0.05 15.67
CA ALA A 121 -2.32 -0.60 14.97
C ALA A 121 -2.36 -0.32 13.47
N TRP A 122 -1.42 0.47 12.97
CA TRP A 122 -1.23 0.68 11.54
C TRP A 122 0.09 0.07 11.05
N ILE A 123 0.13 -0.37 9.81
CA ILE A 123 1.34 -0.90 9.16
C ILE A 123 1.50 -0.31 7.76
N VAL A 124 2.73 -0.31 7.26
CA VAL A 124 3.03 0.01 5.85
C VAL A 124 3.40 -1.24 5.08
N ILE A 125 2.82 -1.40 3.88
CA ILE A 125 3.22 -2.40 2.89
C ILE A 125 3.30 -1.70 1.52
N ASP A 126 4.49 -1.69 0.91
CA ASP A 126 4.76 -1.06 -0.39
C ASP A 126 4.21 0.37 -0.48
N ASP A 127 4.57 1.19 0.52
CA ASP A 127 4.17 2.58 0.71
C ASP A 127 2.68 2.82 1.03
N ASP A 128 1.80 1.83 0.88
CA ASP A 128 0.41 1.95 1.32
C ASP A 128 0.31 1.73 2.84
N VAL A 129 -0.52 2.53 3.52
CA VAL A 129 -0.75 2.47 4.98
C VAL A 129 -2.07 1.76 5.25
N TYR A 130 -2.06 0.78 6.15
CA TYR A 130 -3.20 -0.07 6.49
C TYR A 130 -3.49 0.02 7.98
N ASP A 131 -4.75 0.28 8.34
CA ASP A 131 -5.25 0.14 9.70
C ASP A 131 -5.66 -1.31 9.91
N VAL A 132 -4.88 -2.04 10.70
CA VAL A 132 -5.08 -3.46 10.95
C VAL A 132 -5.73 -3.74 12.30
N THR A 133 -6.13 -2.70 13.05
CA THR A 133 -6.60 -2.79 14.44
C THR A 133 -7.68 -3.87 14.64
N ASP A 134 -8.77 -3.79 13.87
CA ASP A 134 -9.88 -4.74 13.96
C ASP A 134 -9.54 -6.11 13.33
N PHE A 135 -8.53 -6.14 12.47
CA PHE A 135 -8.09 -7.35 11.77
C PHE A 135 -7.09 -8.18 12.59
N LEU A 136 -6.46 -7.61 13.61
CA LEU A 136 -5.46 -8.26 14.45
C LEU A 136 -5.87 -9.65 14.94
N ALA A 137 -7.08 -9.78 15.49
CA ALA A 137 -7.61 -11.05 16.00
C ALA A 137 -8.03 -12.04 14.91
N GLN A 138 -8.26 -11.54 13.69
CA GLN A 138 -8.74 -12.32 12.54
C GLN A 138 -7.59 -12.80 11.65
N HIS A 139 -6.38 -12.26 11.84
CA HIS A 139 -5.22 -12.58 11.04
C HIS A 139 -4.80 -14.06 11.18
N PRO A 140 -4.86 -14.88 10.11
CA PRO A 140 -4.54 -16.31 10.18
C PRO A 140 -3.10 -16.62 10.59
N GLY A 141 -2.15 -15.71 10.32
CA GLY A 141 -0.76 -15.81 10.78
C GLY A 141 -0.55 -15.50 12.27
N GLY A 142 -1.62 -15.12 12.97
CA GLY A 142 -1.61 -14.72 14.36
C GLY A 142 -1.42 -13.22 14.55
N MET A 143 -2.08 -12.68 15.57
CA MET A 143 -2.07 -11.26 15.93
C MET A 143 -0.66 -10.71 16.15
N LYS A 144 0.21 -11.48 16.81
CA LYS A 144 1.54 -11.04 17.23
C LYS A 144 2.41 -10.55 16.05
N LEU A 145 2.29 -11.19 14.88
CA LEU A 145 3.08 -10.81 13.70
C LEU A 145 2.75 -9.41 13.19
N LEU A 146 1.47 -9.00 13.29
CA LEU A 146 1.04 -7.66 12.91
C LEU A 146 1.40 -6.66 14.01
N LEU A 147 1.18 -7.01 15.28
CA LEU A 147 1.53 -6.14 16.42
C LEU A 147 3.02 -5.80 16.47
N ASP A 148 3.89 -6.79 16.22
CA ASP A 148 5.35 -6.59 16.17
C ASP A 148 5.79 -5.61 15.05
N LYS A 149 4.88 -5.31 14.11
CA LYS A 149 5.07 -4.38 13.00
C LYS A 149 4.21 -3.12 13.09
N ALA A 150 3.37 -2.99 14.12
CA ALA A 150 2.53 -1.82 14.29
C ALA A 150 3.39 -0.56 14.43
N GLY A 151 2.99 0.47 13.69
CA GLY A 151 3.73 1.73 13.53
C GLY A 151 4.99 1.63 12.66
N ASP A 152 5.16 0.56 11.87
CA ASP A 152 6.37 0.31 11.08
C ASP A 152 6.08 -0.33 9.70
N ASP A 153 7.15 -0.48 8.92
CA ASP A 153 7.15 -1.13 7.61
C ASP A 153 7.16 -2.66 7.75
N ALA A 154 6.12 -3.28 7.20
CA ALA A 154 5.89 -4.72 7.14
C ALA A 154 6.18 -5.33 5.76
N SER A 155 6.54 -4.56 4.74
CA SER A 155 6.66 -4.99 3.34
C SER A 155 7.52 -6.25 3.19
N THR A 156 8.73 -6.27 3.75
CA THR A 156 9.61 -7.45 3.66
C THR A 156 9.04 -8.68 4.37
N HIS A 157 8.24 -8.51 5.42
CA HIS A 157 7.60 -9.63 6.12
C HIS A 157 6.42 -10.15 5.31
N PHE A 158 5.64 -9.23 4.77
CA PHE A 158 4.51 -9.52 3.90
C PHE A 158 4.94 -10.31 2.67
N HIS A 159 5.96 -9.85 1.93
CA HIS A 159 6.43 -10.49 0.68
C HIS A 159 7.12 -11.84 0.87
N ARG A 160 7.67 -12.11 2.07
CA ARG A 160 8.25 -13.42 2.37
C ARG A 160 7.20 -14.51 2.53
N ILE A 161 5.96 -14.11 2.76
CA ILE A 161 4.82 -15.01 2.90
C ILE A 161 3.98 -14.87 1.64
N ASN A 162 3.78 -15.97 0.92
CA ASN A 162 2.97 -15.98 -0.29
C ASN A 162 1.48 -15.90 0.06
N HIS A 163 1.03 -14.70 0.44
CA HIS A 163 -0.35 -14.42 0.83
C HIS A 163 -1.31 -14.73 -0.32
N SER A 164 -2.50 -15.24 -0.01
CA SER A 164 -3.49 -15.60 -1.03
C SER A 164 -4.14 -14.36 -1.64
N GLN A 165 -4.84 -14.53 -2.77
CA GLN A 165 -5.63 -13.45 -3.34
C GLN A 165 -6.70 -12.91 -2.38
N GLN A 166 -7.27 -13.76 -1.53
CA GLN A 166 -8.23 -13.32 -0.50
C GLN A 166 -7.57 -12.40 0.52
N ALA A 167 -6.30 -12.65 0.90
CA ALA A 167 -5.57 -11.75 1.79
C ALA A 167 -5.39 -10.35 1.15
N HIS A 168 -5.08 -10.30 -0.15
CA HIS A 168 -5.00 -9.04 -0.88
C HIS A 168 -6.35 -8.30 -0.97
N GLN A 169 -7.46 -9.02 -1.04
CA GLN A 169 -8.80 -8.41 -0.99
C GLN A 169 -9.06 -7.75 0.36
N ILE A 170 -8.75 -8.45 1.46
CA ILE A 170 -8.86 -7.92 2.83
C ILE A 170 -8.00 -6.67 2.99
N MET A 171 -6.73 -6.71 2.56
CA MET A 171 -5.85 -5.53 2.63
C MET A 171 -6.45 -4.31 1.96
N SER A 172 -7.16 -4.51 0.85
CA SER A 172 -7.79 -3.40 0.14
C SER A 172 -8.83 -2.67 1.03
N GLU A 173 -9.49 -3.37 1.94
CA GLU A 173 -10.48 -2.80 2.86
C GLU A 173 -9.84 -2.06 4.04
N LEU A 174 -8.60 -2.45 4.39
CA LEU A 174 -7.85 -1.90 5.53
C LEU A 174 -7.02 -0.66 5.18
N GLN A 175 -6.87 -0.32 3.90
CA GLN A 175 -6.04 0.81 3.48
C GLN A 175 -6.62 2.15 3.94
N VAL A 176 -5.79 2.95 4.62
CA VAL A 176 -6.15 4.27 5.17
C VAL A 176 -5.30 5.42 4.63
N GLY A 177 -4.23 5.15 3.88
CA GLY A 177 -3.38 6.20 3.33
C GLY A 177 -2.17 5.69 2.54
N VAL A 178 -1.22 6.60 2.32
CA VAL A 178 0.09 6.34 1.71
C VAL A 178 1.15 7.04 2.55
N ILE A 179 2.25 6.34 2.84
CA ILE A 179 3.36 6.88 3.60
C ILE A 179 4.10 7.92 2.77
N ILE A 180 4.52 9.02 3.39
CA ILE A 180 5.33 10.06 2.76
C ILE A 180 6.58 10.36 3.57
N GLY A 181 7.59 10.86 2.86
CA GLY A 181 8.86 11.23 3.46
C GLY A 181 9.80 10.05 3.68
N ILE A 182 10.94 10.33 4.30
CA ILE A 182 12.00 9.36 4.50
C ILE A 182 11.91 8.83 5.92
N LYS A 183 11.90 7.50 6.06
CA LYS A 183 11.91 6.84 7.37
C LYS A 183 13.10 7.35 8.20
N PRO A 184 12.86 7.92 9.40
CA PRO A 184 13.93 8.44 10.23
C PRO A 184 14.86 7.30 10.66
N LYS A 185 16.18 7.49 10.50
CA LYS A 185 17.17 6.57 11.03
C LYS A 185 17.04 6.55 12.56
N LYS A 186 16.79 5.37 13.14
CA LYS A 186 16.76 5.20 14.61
C LYS A 186 18.03 5.81 15.20
N LYS A 187 17.91 6.89 15.99
CA LYS A 187 19.02 7.42 16.77
C LYS A 187 19.48 6.28 17.68
N GLN A 188 20.71 5.81 17.50
CA GLN A 188 21.31 4.91 18.48
C GLN A 188 21.26 5.64 19.82
N LYS A 189 20.64 5.04 20.84
CA LYS A 189 20.72 5.55 22.20
C LYS A 189 22.20 5.54 22.58
N GLN A 190 22.88 6.68 22.46
CA GLN A 190 24.14 6.88 23.16
C GLN A 190 23.82 6.77 24.64
N ALA A 191 24.47 5.82 25.32
CA ALA A 191 24.39 5.75 26.77
C ALA A 191 24.75 7.15 27.32
N PRO A 192 24.01 7.66 28.34
CA PRO A 192 24.32 8.97 28.88
C PRO A 192 25.79 9.00 29.28
N THR A 193 26.54 10.00 28.80
CA THR A 193 27.99 10.17 28.98
C THR A 193 28.43 10.05 30.44
N ASN A 194 27.53 10.41 31.36
CA ASN A 194 27.74 10.31 32.80
C ASN A 194 27.87 8.86 33.29
N TYR A 195 27.26 7.88 32.63
CA TYR A 195 27.32 6.48 33.06
C TYR A 195 28.72 5.88 32.85
N VAL A 196 29.37 6.20 31.72
CA VAL A 196 30.74 5.78 31.43
C VAL A 196 31.73 6.48 32.36
N LEU A 197 31.53 7.77 32.64
CA LEU A 197 32.37 8.53 33.57
C LEU A 197 32.21 8.04 35.03
N ILE A 198 30.98 7.77 35.48
CA ILE A 198 30.70 7.23 36.82
C ILE A 198 31.31 5.83 36.97
N MET A 199 31.17 4.96 35.97
CA MET A 199 31.79 3.62 35.99
C MET A 199 33.32 3.72 36.02
N PHE A 200 33.92 4.65 35.27
CA PHE A 200 35.37 4.87 35.30
C PHE A 200 35.85 5.35 36.67
N ILE A 201 35.14 6.29 37.30
CA ILE A 201 35.45 6.77 38.66
C ILE A 201 35.35 5.62 39.67
N ILE A 202 34.30 4.80 39.62
CA ILE A 202 34.12 3.67 40.53
C ILE A 202 35.26 2.65 40.38
N VAL A 203 35.64 2.32 39.15
CA VAL A 203 36.75 1.38 38.89
C VAL A 203 38.08 1.94 39.37
N VAL A 204 38.38 3.21 39.12
CA VAL A 204 39.61 3.86 39.61
C VAL A 204 39.63 3.94 41.14
N LEU A 205 38.50 4.23 41.78
CA LEU A 205 38.40 4.28 43.24
C LEU A 205 38.63 2.90 43.86
N PHE A 206 38.07 1.84 43.25
CA PHE A 206 38.29 0.46 43.69
C PHE A 206 39.76 0.03 43.55
N ILE A 207 40.40 0.37 42.43
CA ILE A 207 41.83 0.08 42.20
C ILE A 207 42.69 0.84 43.22
N PHE A 208 42.37 2.11 43.49
CA PHE A 208 43.09 2.92 44.47
C PHE A 208 42.94 2.37 45.89
N ILE A 209 41.72 2.01 46.30
CA ILE A 209 41.48 1.37 47.60
C ILE A 209 42.28 0.06 47.70
N TYR A 210 42.25 -0.77 46.67
CA TYR A 210 42.97 -2.05 46.69
C TYR A 210 44.49 -1.90 46.73
N LEU A 211 45.06 -0.87 46.10
CA LEU A 211 46.51 -0.62 46.07
C LEU A 211 47.04 0.03 47.35
N PHE A 212 46.21 0.69 48.15
CA PHE A 212 46.65 1.49 49.30
C PHE A 212 46.12 0.99 50.66
N LEU A 213 45.10 0.13 50.68
CA LEU A 213 44.51 -0.40 51.92
C LEU A 213 44.71 -1.92 52.11
N PHE A 214 45.33 -2.60 51.13
CA PHE A 214 45.73 -4.00 51.19
C PHE A 214 47.13 -4.17 50.59
#